data_AF-A0A518HVQ0-F1
#
_entry.id   AF-A0A518HVQ0-F1
#
_cell.length_a   1.000
_cell.length_b   1.000
_cell.length_c   1.000
_cell.angle_alpha   90.00
_cell.angle_beta   90.00
_cell.angle_gamma   90.00
#
_symmetry.space_group_name_H-M   'P 1'
#
loop_
_entity.id
_entity.type
_entity.pdbx_description
1 polymer ?
#
loop_
_entity_poly.entity_id
_entity_poly.type
_entity_poly.pdbx_seq_one_letter_code
_entity_poly.pdbx_strand_id
1 'polypeptide(L)'
;MISRKTLCSITACGLCWMVLLMPSVSSAQTAEKLSSQYIPDDAVAAGFLSPRQMLTSPEWELAPIEVAQAAGMQYVGVDPLNIDDVKVIVGMPGPMGPQAGAVIQFNVDTGIGQLNPMILNELEAKQVDGLEVYESRRPPIVRLHQAGPRTILVGSGGYLTKMLAAGEGGTGQVPSLVSRIPRRNGVTLVAGMQQIRPLVTGMLRQNAGLLPPPLRDLTEIGELTDALYVNMDYAPMSGSLMISAIGRDDDSAAKLEDALNQAIDFGRMIATSEMMNNVQGEDPVNQAMAKYIERLGTEIAAMIRPERKGKVVTVRLSGNMGTTGVLVGLLMPAVQASRAAARRMQASNELKQIGLAMHNYHSVYKSLPDRAIRDENGKALLSWRVAILPFIEQQALYEQFHLDEPWDSPNNRPLLDQMPRTYADPSAIVPPGHTVFQVPQGEELMFHDAGPTAFRDVRDGLSNTIMAIESSSQAAVPWTKPVDLEIDLTDPLAETGDSRPGGFHVLMGDGAVRFIADAIDPEVFKKLLTRAGAEPVNF
;
A
#
# COMPACT_ATOMS: atom_id res chain seq x y z
N MET A 1 -13.10 24.25 -47.49
CA MET A 1 -11.65 24.46 -47.71
C MET A 1 -10.92 23.92 -46.48
N ILE A 2 -10.12 22.84 -46.67
CA ILE A 2 -8.81 22.55 -46.02
C ILE A 2 -8.80 22.51 -44.47
N SER A 3 -8.33 21.49 -43.73
CA SER A 3 -7.71 20.18 -43.99
C SER A 3 -7.61 19.44 -42.65
N ARG A 4 -7.63 18.10 -42.73
CA ARG A 4 -7.14 17.11 -41.75
C ARG A 4 -5.78 17.50 -41.13
N LYS A 5 -5.57 17.04 -39.88
CA LYS A 5 -4.39 17.01 -38.97
C LYS A 5 -4.80 17.69 -37.65
N THR A 6 -4.90 17.09 -36.48
CA THR A 6 -4.21 15.92 -35.90
C THR A 6 -5.01 15.53 -34.65
N LEU A 7 -5.55 14.32 -34.56
CA LEU A 7 -6.27 13.84 -33.37
C LEU A 7 -5.86 12.40 -33.09
N CYS A 8 -4.62 12.20 -32.63
CA CYS A 8 -4.16 10.94 -32.01
C CYS A 8 -2.77 11.15 -31.37
N SER A 9 -2.73 11.51 -30.08
CA SER A 9 -1.56 11.30 -29.20
C SER A 9 -1.75 11.93 -27.81
N ILE A 10 -2.60 11.36 -26.94
CA ILE A 10 -2.51 11.60 -25.48
C ILE A 10 -2.75 10.28 -24.73
N THR A 11 -1.70 9.44 -24.72
CA THR A 11 -1.43 8.44 -23.69
C THR A 11 0.09 8.39 -23.53
N ALA A 12 0.65 9.18 -22.62
CA ALA A 12 1.91 8.92 -21.91
C ALA A 12 2.25 10.07 -20.93
N CYS A 13 2.34 9.72 -19.65
CA CYS A 13 3.22 10.32 -18.64
C CYS A 13 3.14 11.83 -18.36
N GLY A 14 2.02 12.27 -17.78
CA GLY A 14 1.98 13.43 -16.87
C GLY A 14 2.50 13.07 -15.47
N LEU A 15 3.69 12.49 -15.41
CA LEU A 15 4.38 12.07 -14.18
C LEU A 15 5.59 12.98 -13.96
N CYS A 16 5.31 14.27 -13.81
CA CYS A 16 6.21 15.29 -13.29
C CYS A 16 5.41 16.60 -13.26
N TRP A 17 5.48 17.36 -12.16
CA TRP A 17 4.80 18.64 -11.91
C TRP A 17 3.42 18.58 -11.23
N MET A 18 3.38 17.95 -10.06
CA MET A 18 2.48 18.36 -8.97
C MET A 18 3.21 18.35 -7.61
N VAL A 19 4.50 18.68 -7.64
CA VAL A 19 5.33 19.02 -6.48
C VAL A 19 5.84 20.43 -6.78
N LEU A 20 5.64 21.36 -5.85
CA LEU A 20 5.75 22.84 -5.99
C LEU A 20 4.41 23.52 -6.27
N LEU A 21 3.59 23.62 -5.22
CA LEU A 21 2.79 24.80 -4.81
C LEU A 21 1.83 24.36 -3.68
N MET A 22 2.40 23.87 -2.58
CA MET A 22 1.70 24.00 -1.29
C MET A 22 2.20 25.30 -0.68
N PRO A 23 1.34 26.29 -0.41
CA PRO A 23 1.78 27.47 0.31
C PRO A 23 2.18 27.03 1.72
N SER A 24 3.46 27.17 2.03
CA SER A 24 3.99 27.17 3.38
C SER A 24 3.42 28.39 4.11
N VAL A 25 2.19 28.27 4.62
CA VAL A 25 1.63 29.28 5.54
C VAL A 25 2.08 28.92 6.95
N SER A 26 3.36 29.18 7.23
CA SER A 26 3.82 29.37 8.60
C SER A 26 3.45 30.79 9.01
N SER A 27 2.21 31.00 9.43
CA SER A 27 1.89 32.21 10.19
C SER A 27 2.47 32.00 11.60
N ALA A 28 3.60 32.63 11.85
CA ALA A 28 4.13 32.81 13.19
C ALA A 28 3.19 33.72 14.00
N GLN A 29 2.05 33.18 14.45
CA GLN A 29 1.39 33.67 15.65
C GLN A 29 2.26 33.26 16.82
N THR A 30 2.57 34.20 17.71
CA THR A 30 3.27 33.95 18.97
C THR A 30 2.51 32.86 19.71
N ALA A 31 2.98 31.61 19.60
CA ALA A 31 2.27 30.48 20.18
C ALA A 31 2.14 30.71 21.69
N GLU A 32 0.91 30.81 22.17
CA GLU A 32 0.62 30.91 23.60
C GLU A 32 1.28 29.72 24.30
N LYS A 33 1.93 29.93 25.45
CA LYS A 33 2.62 28.85 26.15
C LYS A 33 1.63 28.04 26.99
N LEU A 34 1.96 26.77 27.28
CA LEU A 34 1.18 25.99 28.21
C LEU A 34 1.20 26.62 29.61
N SER A 35 0.05 26.66 30.28
CA SER A 35 -0.07 27.19 31.64
C SER A 35 0.48 26.22 32.68
N SER A 36 1.28 26.71 33.62
CA SER A 36 1.76 25.93 34.79
C SER A 36 0.82 26.00 36.00
N GLN A 37 -0.28 26.77 35.93
CA GLN A 37 -1.19 26.97 37.06
C GLN A 37 -1.72 25.64 37.62
N TYR A 38 -1.79 25.58 38.95
CA TYR A 38 -2.24 24.43 39.73
C TYR A 38 -1.44 23.12 39.53
N ILE A 39 -0.27 23.15 38.87
CA ILE A 39 0.63 22.01 38.80
C ILE A 39 1.53 22.01 40.05
N PRO A 40 1.42 21.02 40.96
CA PRO A 40 2.27 20.93 42.14
C PRO A 40 3.75 20.68 41.83
N ASP A 41 4.62 21.01 42.77
CA ASP A 41 6.07 20.79 42.67
C ASP A 41 6.45 19.31 42.55
N ASP A 42 5.61 18.44 43.12
CA ASP A 42 5.82 17.00 43.11
C ASP A 42 5.11 16.27 41.96
N ALA A 43 4.59 17.02 40.98
CA ALA A 43 4.08 16.44 39.75
C ALA A 43 5.21 15.72 38.99
N VAL A 44 4.91 14.50 38.56
CA VAL A 44 5.79 13.67 37.71
C VAL A 44 5.46 13.90 36.25
N ALA A 45 4.17 14.09 35.92
CA ALA A 45 3.74 14.36 34.56
C ALA A 45 2.52 15.29 34.52
N ALA A 46 2.36 15.98 33.41
CA ALA A 46 1.19 16.76 33.07
C ALA A 46 0.81 16.54 31.59
N GLY A 47 -0.46 16.25 31.35
CA GLY A 47 -1.07 16.17 30.03
C GLY A 47 -1.98 17.37 29.78
N PHE A 48 -2.06 17.82 28.53
CA PHE A 48 -2.82 18.99 28.10
C PHE A 48 -3.62 18.63 26.85
N LEU A 49 -4.88 19.03 26.85
CA LEU A 49 -5.79 18.90 25.71
C LEU A 49 -6.63 20.18 25.65
N SER A 50 -6.86 20.69 24.44
CA SER A 50 -7.76 21.82 24.21
C SER A 50 -8.95 21.35 23.36
N PRO A 51 -10.02 20.82 23.99
CA PRO A 51 -11.13 20.20 23.26
C PRO A 51 -11.76 21.13 22.23
N ARG A 52 -12.02 22.40 22.59
CA ARG A 52 -12.54 23.39 21.66
C ARG A 52 -11.60 23.59 20.48
N GLN A 53 -10.32 23.89 20.73
CA GLN A 53 -9.35 24.13 19.67
C GLN A 53 -9.26 22.94 18.71
N MET A 54 -9.27 21.71 19.24
CA MET A 54 -9.27 20.47 18.46
C MET A 54 -10.54 20.32 17.63
N LEU A 55 -11.72 20.40 18.24
CA LEU A 55 -13.00 20.19 17.55
C LEU A 55 -13.34 21.29 16.54
N THR A 56 -12.77 22.49 16.69
CA THR A 56 -12.93 23.58 15.72
C THR A 56 -11.84 23.64 14.64
N SER A 57 -10.87 22.71 14.67
CA SER A 57 -9.76 22.76 13.72
C SER A 57 -10.19 22.22 12.35
N PRO A 58 -9.58 22.69 11.24
CA PRO A 58 -9.91 22.21 9.89
C PRO A 58 -9.80 20.69 9.73
N GLU A 59 -8.89 20.07 10.48
CA GLU A 59 -8.67 18.63 10.46
C GLU A 59 -9.85 17.82 11.03
N TRP A 60 -10.72 18.44 11.82
CA TRP A 60 -11.90 17.83 12.44
C TRP A 60 -13.23 18.22 11.76
N GLU A 61 -13.19 18.90 10.61
CA GLU A 61 -14.41 19.37 9.90
C GLU A 61 -15.39 18.24 9.56
N LEU A 62 -14.90 17.03 9.27
CA LEU A 62 -15.73 15.86 8.96
C LEU A 62 -16.07 14.99 10.18
N ALA A 63 -15.60 15.36 11.37
CA ALA A 63 -15.92 14.62 12.58
C ALA A 63 -17.38 14.86 13.00
N PRO A 64 -18.03 13.89 13.67
CA PRO A 64 -19.41 14.05 14.14
C PRO A 64 -19.47 14.94 15.39
N ILE A 65 -19.20 16.23 15.23
CA ILE A 65 -19.09 17.20 16.35
C ILE A 65 -20.41 17.28 17.10
N GLU A 66 -21.56 17.22 16.42
CA GLU A 66 -22.89 17.25 17.03
C GLU A 66 -23.10 16.06 17.98
N VAL A 67 -22.53 14.89 17.64
CA VAL A 67 -22.56 13.71 18.50
C VAL A 67 -21.69 13.92 19.74
N ALA A 68 -20.51 14.53 19.58
CA ALA A 68 -19.64 14.87 20.71
C ALA A 68 -20.30 15.89 21.64
N GLN A 69 -20.98 16.91 21.10
CA GLN A 69 -21.75 17.89 21.89
C GLN A 69 -22.91 17.24 22.64
N ALA A 70 -23.70 16.41 21.95
CA ALA A 70 -24.80 15.69 22.57
C ALA A 70 -24.31 14.75 23.69
N ALA A 71 -23.20 14.03 23.46
CA ALA A 71 -22.59 13.16 24.47
C ALA A 71 -22.06 13.95 25.67
N GLY A 72 -21.37 15.07 25.44
CA GLY A 72 -20.88 15.94 26.52
C GLY A 72 -22.01 16.45 27.40
N MET A 73 -23.11 16.92 26.80
CA MET A 73 -24.30 17.33 27.53
C MET A 73 -24.97 16.16 28.25
N GLN A 74 -25.11 15.00 27.60
CA GLN A 74 -25.81 13.84 28.16
C GLN A 74 -25.08 13.21 29.34
N TYR A 75 -23.74 13.07 29.28
CA TYR A 75 -22.97 12.32 30.27
C TYR A 75 -22.27 13.22 31.29
N VAL A 76 -21.85 14.42 30.89
CA VAL A 76 -21.08 15.34 31.75
C VAL A 76 -21.89 16.58 32.12
N GLY A 77 -22.86 16.98 31.29
CA GLY A 77 -23.61 18.22 31.46
C GLY A 77 -22.91 19.44 30.87
N VAL A 78 -21.84 19.23 30.10
CA VAL A 78 -21.02 20.30 29.52
C VAL A 78 -20.77 20.03 28.04
N ASP A 79 -20.99 21.06 27.21
CA ASP A 79 -20.60 21.04 25.81
C ASP A 79 -19.06 21.08 25.70
N PRO A 80 -18.40 20.10 25.04
CA PRO A 80 -16.94 20.09 24.87
C PRO A 80 -16.39 21.33 24.15
N LEU A 81 -17.19 22.04 23.34
CA LEU A 81 -16.79 23.31 22.72
C LEU A 81 -16.69 24.47 23.74
N ASN A 82 -17.26 24.31 24.93
CA ASN A 82 -17.15 25.26 26.03
C ASN A 82 -15.87 25.07 26.85
N ILE A 83 -15.05 24.06 26.53
CA ILE A 83 -13.83 23.71 27.26
C ILE A 83 -12.59 24.16 26.48
N ASP A 84 -11.90 25.18 26.99
CA ASP A 84 -10.68 25.72 26.35
C ASP A 84 -9.43 24.88 26.67
N ASP A 85 -9.31 24.41 27.92
CA ASP A 85 -8.15 23.62 28.36
C ASP A 85 -8.56 22.55 29.38
N VAL A 86 -8.05 21.34 29.18
CA VAL A 86 -8.05 20.26 30.15
C VAL A 86 -6.61 19.88 30.41
N LYS A 87 -6.19 20.05 31.65
CA LYS A 87 -4.88 19.65 32.13
C LYS A 87 -5.02 18.50 33.09
N VAL A 88 -4.41 17.36 32.81
CA VAL A 88 -4.35 16.21 33.73
C VAL A 88 -2.96 16.17 34.34
N ILE A 89 -2.87 16.05 35.65
CA ILE A 89 -1.62 16.10 36.41
C ILE A 89 -1.49 14.79 37.17
N VAL A 90 -0.30 14.21 37.14
CA VAL A 90 0.01 12.94 37.81
C VAL A 90 1.24 13.14 38.70
N GLY A 91 1.11 12.79 39.97
CA GLY A 91 2.19 12.69 40.93
C GLY A 91 2.56 11.22 41.20
N MET A 92 3.61 11.01 42.02
CA MET A 92 3.96 9.66 42.48
C MET A 92 2.82 9.07 43.33
N PRO A 93 2.51 7.76 43.19
CA PRO A 93 1.56 7.10 44.07
C PRO A 93 1.94 7.31 45.54
N GLY A 94 0.96 7.73 46.35
CA GLY A 94 1.15 7.94 47.78
C GLY A 94 0.58 6.79 48.61
N PRO A 95 0.74 6.84 49.95
CA PRO A 95 0.18 5.83 50.87
C PRO A 95 -1.34 5.65 50.76
N MET A 96 -2.05 6.68 50.27
CA MET A 96 -3.51 6.69 50.12
C MET A 96 -3.99 6.44 48.67
N GLY A 97 -3.11 5.93 47.81
CA GLY A 97 -3.44 5.57 46.42
C GLY A 97 -2.86 6.55 45.37
N PRO A 98 -3.37 6.52 44.13
CA PRO A 98 -2.84 7.31 43.02
C PRO A 98 -3.01 8.81 43.29
N GLN A 99 -1.93 9.57 43.08
CA GLN A 99 -1.93 11.03 43.16
C GLN A 99 -2.16 11.59 41.76
N ALA A 100 -3.37 12.06 41.49
CA ALA A 100 -3.72 12.63 40.21
C ALA A 100 -4.77 13.72 40.38
N GLY A 101 -4.81 14.64 39.44
CA GLY A 101 -5.84 15.65 39.36
C GLY A 101 -6.00 16.23 37.97
N ALA A 102 -7.01 17.06 37.79
CA ALA A 102 -7.28 17.75 36.56
C ALA A 102 -7.68 19.21 36.83
N VAL A 103 -7.27 20.09 35.93
CA VAL A 103 -7.74 21.47 35.83
C VAL A 103 -8.57 21.55 34.56
N ILE A 104 -9.82 21.99 34.69
CA ILE A 104 -10.72 22.17 33.54
C ILE A 104 -11.05 23.66 33.47
N GLN A 105 -10.67 24.28 32.35
CA GLN A 105 -10.89 25.70 32.07
C GLN A 105 -11.92 25.85 30.94
N PHE A 106 -12.91 26.70 31.18
CA PHE A 106 -14.03 26.93 30.29
C PHE A 106 -13.97 28.33 29.66
N ASN A 107 -14.54 28.50 28.46
CA ASN A 107 -14.72 29.82 27.85
C ASN A 107 -16.00 30.54 28.29
N VAL A 108 -16.93 29.82 28.91
CA VAL A 108 -18.18 30.34 29.49
C VAL A 108 -18.23 30.03 30.98
N ASP A 109 -19.00 30.83 31.71
CA ASP A 109 -19.21 30.64 33.14
C ASP A 109 -19.82 29.25 33.38
N THR A 110 -19.06 28.38 34.05
CA THR A 110 -19.39 26.97 34.24
C THR A 110 -19.13 26.57 35.69
N GLY A 111 -20.22 26.30 36.40
CA GLY A 111 -20.20 25.89 37.81
C GLY A 111 -20.31 24.37 37.97
N ILE A 112 -19.77 23.82 39.07
CA ILE A 112 -19.96 22.41 39.45
C ILE A 112 -21.46 22.05 39.45
N GLY A 113 -22.33 22.93 39.94
CA GLY A 113 -23.78 22.70 39.98
C GLY A 113 -24.46 22.55 38.60
N GLN A 114 -23.78 22.85 37.50
CA GLN A 114 -24.28 22.64 36.14
C GLN A 114 -23.87 21.28 35.55
N LEU A 115 -23.01 20.52 36.25
CA LEU A 115 -22.65 19.16 35.84
C LEU A 115 -23.86 18.24 35.87
N ASN A 116 -23.75 17.13 35.15
CA ASN A 116 -24.82 16.15 35.03
C ASN A 116 -25.32 15.68 36.42
N PRO A 117 -26.64 15.57 36.65
CA PRO A 117 -27.19 15.11 37.93
C PRO A 117 -26.67 13.75 38.38
N MET A 118 -26.34 12.83 37.47
CA MET A 118 -25.74 11.54 37.83
C MET A 118 -24.37 11.72 38.50
N ILE A 119 -23.57 12.68 38.04
CA ILE A 119 -22.28 13.02 38.66
C ILE A 119 -22.54 13.67 40.02
N LEU A 120 -23.43 14.67 40.07
CA LEU A 120 -23.72 15.40 41.30
C LEU A 120 -24.28 14.51 42.42
N ASN A 121 -25.10 13.51 42.08
CA ASN A 121 -25.67 12.57 43.04
C ASN A 121 -24.61 11.66 43.70
N GLU A 122 -23.47 11.44 43.05
CA GLU A 122 -22.34 10.69 43.59
C GLU A 122 -21.40 11.56 44.44
N LEU A 123 -21.66 12.87 44.54
CA LEU A 123 -20.88 13.82 45.31
C LEU A 123 -21.60 14.24 46.61
N GLU A 124 -20.79 14.64 47.59
CA GLU A 124 -21.22 15.22 48.86
C GLU A 124 -20.40 16.49 49.11
N ALA A 125 -21.08 17.61 49.37
CA ALA A 125 -20.41 18.86 49.72
C ALA A 125 -19.79 18.74 51.12
N LYS A 126 -18.50 19.09 51.24
CA LYS A 126 -17.72 19.06 52.48
C LYS A 126 -16.88 20.32 52.59
N GLN A 127 -16.54 20.67 53.83
CA GLN A 127 -15.51 21.67 54.13
C GLN A 127 -14.21 20.96 54.45
N VAL A 128 -13.16 21.21 53.65
CA VAL A 128 -11.82 20.65 53.84
C VAL A 128 -10.83 21.79 53.78
N ASP A 129 -10.02 21.96 54.84
CA ASP A 129 -9.02 23.03 54.95
C ASP A 129 -9.59 24.45 54.72
N GLY A 130 -10.85 24.69 55.09
CA GLY A 130 -11.55 25.96 54.90
C GLY A 130 -12.08 26.21 53.48
N LEU A 131 -12.00 25.20 52.61
CA LEU A 131 -12.50 25.24 51.24
C LEU A 131 -13.73 24.35 51.10
N GLU A 132 -14.72 24.85 50.37
CA GLU A 132 -15.84 24.04 49.92
C GLU A 132 -15.38 23.10 48.81
N VAL A 133 -15.52 21.79 49.04
CA VAL A 133 -15.20 20.73 48.08
C VAL A 133 -16.38 19.79 47.91
N TYR A 134 -16.52 19.22 46.73
CA TYR A 134 -17.50 18.17 46.43
C TYR A 134 -16.76 16.84 46.35
N GLU A 135 -16.92 16.01 47.37
CA GLU A 135 -16.21 14.74 47.53
C GLU A 135 -17.07 13.56 47.05
N SER A 136 -16.46 12.59 46.37
CA SER A 136 -17.15 11.37 45.99
C SER A 136 -17.59 10.55 47.20
N ARG A 137 -18.83 10.05 47.15
CA ARG A 137 -19.42 9.23 48.22
C ARG A 137 -18.79 7.85 48.35
N ARG A 138 -18.11 7.37 47.30
CA ARG A 138 -17.48 6.05 47.23
C ARG A 138 -16.02 6.15 46.77
N PRO A 139 -15.14 5.25 47.23
CA PRO A 139 -13.78 5.15 46.72
C PRO A 139 -13.71 4.85 45.22
N PRO A 140 -12.67 5.33 44.49
CA PRO A 140 -11.60 6.18 44.99
C PRO A 140 -12.11 7.57 45.37
N ILE A 141 -11.57 8.15 46.44
CA ILE A 141 -11.97 9.48 46.91
C ILE A 141 -11.44 10.53 45.94
N VAL A 142 -12.38 11.18 45.24
CA VAL A 142 -12.14 12.29 44.31
C VAL A 142 -12.85 13.52 44.87
N ARG A 143 -12.18 14.67 44.80
CA ARG A 143 -12.70 15.96 45.24
C ARG A 143 -12.73 16.92 44.07
N LEU A 144 -13.82 17.69 43.97
CA LEU A 144 -13.97 18.80 43.04
C LEU A 144 -13.99 20.12 43.82
N HIS A 145 -13.39 21.16 43.25
CA HIS A 145 -13.43 22.52 43.81
C HIS A 145 -13.59 23.55 42.70
N GLN A 146 -14.46 24.54 42.95
CA GLN A 146 -14.68 25.66 42.04
C GLN A 146 -13.63 26.76 42.30
N ALA A 147 -12.55 26.79 41.52
CA ALA A 147 -11.47 27.77 41.72
C ALA A 147 -11.79 29.17 41.18
N GLY A 148 -12.81 29.28 40.31
CA GLY A 148 -13.30 30.54 39.74
C GLY A 148 -14.53 30.30 38.86
N PRO A 149 -15.14 31.34 38.25
CA PRO A 149 -16.37 31.19 37.46
C PRO A 149 -16.22 30.28 36.24
N ARG A 150 -14.97 30.02 35.79
CA ARG A 150 -14.64 29.23 34.59
C ARG A 150 -13.57 28.17 34.84
N THR A 151 -13.33 27.81 36.10
CA THR A 151 -12.26 26.87 36.45
C THR A 151 -12.75 25.88 37.49
N ILE A 152 -12.73 24.60 37.13
CA ILE A 152 -13.02 23.49 38.05
C ILE A 152 -11.73 22.68 38.23
N LEU A 153 -11.37 22.44 39.48
CA LEU A 153 -10.29 21.53 39.86
C LEU A 153 -10.88 20.20 40.29
N VAL A 154 -10.25 19.12 39.87
CA VAL A 154 -10.59 17.75 40.25
C VAL A 154 -9.31 17.11 40.78
N GLY A 155 -9.35 16.37 41.89
CA GLY A 155 -8.15 15.70 42.40
C GLY A 155 -8.48 14.53 43.31
N SER A 156 -7.59 13.55 43.39
CA SER A 156 -7.67 12.54 44.44
C SER A 156 -7.47 13.21 45.81
N GLY A 157 -8.14 12.71 46.85
CA GLY A 157 -8.37 13.40 48.15
C GLY A 157 -7.33 14.45 48.58
N GLY A 158 -6.09 14.06 48.85
CA GLY A 158 -5.03 14.99 49.31
C GLY A 158 -4.28 15.73 48.19
N TYR A 159 -4.44 15.30 46.94
CA TYR A 159 -3.74 15.90 45.80
C TYR A 159 -4.37 17.23 45.38
N LEU A 160 -5.70 17.37 45.53
CA LEU A 160 -6.40 18.65 45.28
C LEU A 160 -5.83 19.80 46.14
N THR A 161 -5.56 19.54 47.43
CA THR A 161 -4.95 20.55 48.33
C THR A 161 -3.57 20.99 47.82
N LYS A 162 -2.76 20.06 47.29
CA LYS A 162 -1.46 20.39 46.69
C LYS A 162 -1.62 21.24 45.42
N MET A 163 -2.60 20.93 44.58
CA MET A 163 -2.91 21.71 43.38
C MET A 163 -3.32 23.15 43.72
N LEU A 164 -4.15 23.31 44.75
CA LEU A 164 -4.57 24.62 45.24
C LEU A 164 -3.40 25.43 45.82
N ALA A 165 -2.53 24.79 46.60
CA ALA A 165 -1.32 25.42 47.13
C ALA A 165 -0.36 25.88 46.03
N ALA A 166 -0.32 25.17 44.90
CA ALA A 166 0.49 25.56 43.74
C ALA A 166 -0.05 26.83 43.05
N GLY A 167 -1.37 27.09 43.11
CA GLY A 167 -1.98 28.34 42.63
C GLY A 167 -1.55 28.73 41.22
N GLU A 168 -0.76 29.81 41.11
CA GLU A 168 -0.23 30.33 39.83
C GLU A 168 0.80 29.41 39.14
N GLY A 169 1.31 28.41 39.86
CA GLY A 169 2.18 27.35 39.35
C GLY A 169 3.31 27.04 40.32
N GLY A 170 3.65 25.75 40.39
CA GLY A 170 4.81 25.29 41.17
C GLY A 170 6.16 25.74 40.60
N THR A 171 7.20 25.57 41.40
CA THR A 171 8.61 25.70 41.04
C THR A 171 9.30 24.37 40.69
N GLY A 172 8.58 23.25 40.85
CA GLY A 172 9.08 21.91 40.52
C GLY A 172 9.44 21.72 39.03
N GLN A 173 9.99 20.54 38.71
CA GLN A 173 10.51 20.24 37.37
C GLN A 173 9.43 20.35 36.29
N VAL A 174 8.27 19.70 36.47
CA VAL A 174 7.18 19.70 35.48
C VAL A 174 6.60 21.11 35.25
N PRO A 175 6.18 21.87 36.29
CA PRO A 175 5.74 23.27 36.11
C PRO A 175 6.75 24.15 35.34
N SER A 176 8.03 24.02 35.68
CA SER A 176 9.12 24.78 35.06
C SER A 176 9.32 24.45 33.58
N LEU A 177 9.09 23.19 33.18
CA LEU A 177 9.18 22.75 31.80
C LEU A 177 7.96 23.21 30.99
N VAL A 178 6.76 23.01 31.54
CA VAL A 178 5.49 23.36 30.92
C VAL A 178 5.47 24.83 30.50
N SER A 179 5.90 25.74 31.38
CA SER A 179 5.91 27.20 31.13
C SER A 179 6.84 27.64 29.97
N ARG A 180 7.66 26.75 29.42
CA ARG A 180 8.56 27.00 28.29
C ARG A 180 8.08 26.38 27.00
N ILE A 181 7.10 25.47 27.07
CA ILE A 181 6.60 24.71 25.92
C ILE A 181 5.49 25.53 25.24
N PRO A 182 5.60 25.78 23.92
CA PRO A 182 4.52 26.41 23.18
C PRO A 182 3.32 25.46 23.11
N ARG A 183 2.11 25.99 23.28
CA ARG A 183 0.87 25.24 23.04
C ARG A 183 0.80 24.87 21.56
N ARG A 184 0.41 23.63 21.30
CA ARG A 184 0.20 23.05 19.97
C ARG A 184 -1.17 22.40 19.92
N ASN A 185 -1.69 22.20 18.72
CA ASN A 185 -2.90 21.42 18.51
C ASN A 185 -2.72 19.97 19.01
N GLY A 186 -3.83 19.34 19.39
CA GLY A 186 -3.87 17.97 19.87
C GLY A 186 -3.54 17.80 21.36
N VAL A 187 -2.94 16.65 21.70
CA VAL A 187 -2.60 16.27 23.07
C VAL A 187 -1.11 16.51 23.31
N THR A 188 -0.78 17.18 24.41
CA THR A 188 0.61 17.36 24.84
C THR A 188 0.84 16.68 26.17
N LEU A 189 1.88 15.87 26.30
CA LEU A 189 2.30 15.23 27.55
C LEU A 189 3.71 15.71 27.90
N VAL A 190 3.92 16.08 29.16
CA VAL A 190 5.22 16.47 29.71
C VAL A 190 5.47 15.60 30.94
N ALA A 191 6.61 14.94 31.00
CA ALA A 191 7.02 14.12 32.14
C ALA A 191 8.42 14.51 32.61
N GLY A 192 8.56 14.77 33.90
CA GLY A 192 9.86 15.00 34.55
C GLY A 192 10.46 13.68 35.02
N MET A 193 11.74 13.44 34.72
CA MET A 193 12.43 12.22 35.15
C MET A 193 12.89 12.25 36.60
N GLN A 194 12.96 13.42 37.25
CA GLN A 194 13.63 13.57 38.55
C GLN A 194 13.13 12.58 39.61
N GLN A 195 11.81 12.38 39.71
CA GLN A 195 11.22 11.51 40.73
C GLN A 195 11.11 10.04 40.30
N ILE A 196 10.96 9.76 39.00
CA ILE A 196 10.75 8.40 38.48
C ILE A 196 12.02 7.72 37.97
N ARG A 197 13.15 8.44 37.90
CA ARG A 197 14.42 7.90 37.41
C ARG A 197 14.81 6.56 38.04
N PRO A 198 14.78 6.37 39.38
CA PRO A 198 15.16 5.09 39.96
C PRO A 198 14.27 3.93 39.50
N LEU A 199 12.97 4.17 39.32
CA LEU A 199 12.01 3.19 38.84
C LEU A 199 12.27 2.83 37.38
N VAL A 200 12.41 3.85 36.52
CA VAL A 200 12.61 3.67 35.08
C VAL A 200 13.97 3.00 34.81
N THR A 201 15.05 3.51 35.40
CA THR A 201 16.39 2.92 35.25
C THR A 201 16.43 1.49 35.82
N GLY A 202 15.80 1.25 36.97
CA GLY A 202 15.73 -0.08 37.57
C GLY A 202 15.02 -1.08 36.66
N MET A 203 13.87 -0.70 36.12
CA MET A 203 13.10 -1.52 35.18
C MET A 203 13.89 -1.80 33.89
N LEU A 204 14.53 -0.79 33.31
CA LEU A 204 15.33 -0.95 32.09
C LEU A 204 16.53 -1.88 32.32
N ARG A 205 17.27 -1.70 33.42
CA ARG A 205 18.43 -2.54 33.75
C ARG A 205 18.05 -3.98 34.04
N GLN A 206 16.92 -4.22 34.71
CA GLN A 206 16.44 -5.57 34.97
C GLN A 206 16.17 -6.34 33.67
N ASN A 207 15.71 -5.66 32.63
CA ASN A 207 15.40 -6.25 31.34
C ASN A 207 16.56 -6.18 30.33
N ALA A 208 17.73 -5.65 30.72
CA ALA A 208 18.88 -5.48 29.84
C ALA A 208 19.36 -6.79 29.20
N GLY A 209 19.24 -7.92 29.93
CA GLY A 209 19.60 -9.24 29.42
C GLY A 209 18.70 -9.77 28.31
N LEU A 210 17.49 -9.23 28.16
CA LEU A 210 16.54 -9.59 27.10
C LEU A 210 16.79 -8.81 25.80
N LEU A 211 17.58 -7.72 25.87
CA LEU A 211 17.84 -6.87 24.71
C LEU A 211 19.03 -7.42 23.91
N PRO A 212 18.88 -7.54 22.57
CA PRO A 212 20.00 -7.78 21.67
C PRO A 212 21.13 -6.76 21.90
N PRO A 213 22.40 -7.11 21.63
CA PRO A 213 23.54 -6.22 21.88
C PRO A 213 23.38 -4.78 21.35
N PRO A 214 22.85 -4.54 20.12
CA PRO A 214 22.66 -3.18 19.59
C PRO A 214 21.62 -2.33 20.33
N LEU A 215 20.79 -2.94 21.19
CA LEU A 215 19.73 -2.26 21.92
C LEU A 215 20.07 -2.04 23.40
N ARG A 216 21.25 -2.48 23.86
CA ARG A 216 21.62 -2.39 25.29
C ARG A 216 21.77 -0.95 25.77
N ASP A 217 22.22 -0.05 24.91
CA ASP A 217 22.39 1.37 25.22
C ASP A 217 21.04 2.06 25.55
N LEU A 218 19.91 1.52 25.07
CA LEU A 218 18.58 2.01 25.43
C LEU A 218 18.29 1.87 26.92
N THR A 219 19.01 0.99 27.63
CA THR A 219 18.82 0.83 29.08
C THR A 219 19.33 2.03 29.89
N GLU A 220 20.17 2.87 29.29
CA GLU A 220 20.68 4.09 29.90
C GLU A 220 19.76 5.30 29.71
N ILE A 221 18.71 5.21 28.89
CA ILE A 221 17.82 6.35 28.58
C ILE A 221 17.29 7.03 29.86
N GLY A 222 16.95 6.24 30.88
CA GLY A 222 16.49 6.76 32.17
C GLY A 222 17.53 7.65 32.87
N GLU A 223 18.82 7.32 32.77
CA GLU A 223 19.92 8.10 33.36
C GLU A 223 20.32 9.32 32.54
N LEU A 224 20.15 9.25 31.22
CA LEU A 224 20.53 10.32 30.29
C LEU A 224 19.45 11.41 30.17
N THR A 225 18.19 11.06 30.43
CA THR A 225 17.03 11.95 30.22
C THR A 225 16.65 12.70 31.49
N ASP A 226 16.40 14.00 31.38
CA ASP A 226 15.83 14.85 32.44
C ASP A 226 14.32 15.01 32.30
N ALA A 227 13.81 15.04 31.08
CA ALA A 227 12.38 15.12 30.84
C ALA A 227 11.99 14.54 29.48
N LEU A 228 10.76 14.08 29.39
CA LEU A 228 10.11 13.66 28.16
C LEU A 228 8.99 14.65 27.82
N TYR A 229 8.92 15.01 26.55
CA TYR A 229 7.86 15.82 25.98
C TYR A 229 7.28 15.07 24.79
N VAL A 230 5.96 14.90 24.75
CA VAL A 230 5.25 14.27 23.65
C VAL A 230 4.16 15.21 23.18
N ASN A 231 4.08 15.47 21.88
CA ASN A 231 2.96 16.16 21.28
C ASN A 231 2.36 15.27 20.20
N MET A 232 1.05 15.04 20.30
CA MET A 232 0.29 14.22 19.39
C MET A 232 -0.84 15.06 18.79
N ASP A 233 -0.69 15.38 17.51
CA ASP A 233 -1.72 16.03 16.72
C ASP A 233 -2.62 14.94 16.13
N TYR A 234 -3.86 14.86 16.61
CA TYR A 234 -4.85 13.95 16.06
C TYR A 234 -5.55 14.62 14.88
N ALA A 235 -5.14 14.25 13.67
CA ALA A 235 -5.87 14.56 12.45
C ALA A 235 -6.20 13.25 11.72
N PRO A 236 -7.46 13.00 11.32
CA PRO A 236 -7.94 11.71 10.78
C PRO A 236 -7.14 11.14 9.60
N MET A 237 -6.29 11.94 8.93
CA MET A 237 -5.44 11.48 7.82
C MET A 237 -4.02 12.08 7.81
N SER A 238 -3.71 13.04 8.68
CA SER A 238 -2.44 13.79 8.70
C SER A 238 -1.83 13.93 10.10
N GLY A 239 -2.36 13.20 11.08
CA GLY A 239 -1.95 13.35 12.47
C GLY A 239 -0.44 13.17 12.64
N SER A 240 0.16 13.79 13.64
CA SER A 240 1.60 13.69 13.87
C SER A 240 1.91 13.36 15.32
N LEU A 241 2.98 12.62 15.54
CA LEU A 241 3.52 12.30 16.86
C LEU A 241 4.95 12.81 16.92
N MET A 242 5.20 13.73 17.85
CA MET A 242 6.52 14.24 18.17
C MET A 242 6.89 13.80 19.57
N ILE A 243 8.02 13.12 19.70
CA ILE A 243 8.58 12.72 20.99
C ILE A 243 9.93 13.40 21.13
N SER A 244 10.10 14.21 22.18
CA SER A 244 11.37 14.83 22.52
C SER A 244 11.85 14.38 23.89
N ALA A 245 13.08 13.88 23.95
CA ALA A 245 13.80 13.67 25.19
C ALA A 245 14.73 14.87 25.44
N ILE A 246 14.66 15.44 26.63
CA ILE A 246 15.59 16.48 27.07
C ILE A 246 16.69 15.78 27.87
N GLY A 247 17.91 15.74 27.34
CA GLY A 247 19.08 15.24 28.02
C GLY A 247 19.51 16.15 29.18
N ARG A 248 20.19 15.57 30.16
CA ARG A 248 20.76 16.30 31.33
C ARG A 248 21.72 17.41 30.90
N ASP A 249 22.52 17.09 29.90
CA ASP A 249 23.52 17.93 29.26
C ASP A 249 23.61 17.55 27.78
N ASP A 250 24.49 18.25 27.04
CA ASP A 250 24.65 18.02 25.60
C ASP A 250 25.22 16.61 25.31
N ASP A 251 26.14 16.13 26.15
CA ASP A 251 26.74 14.80 26.04
C ASP A 251 25.70 13.69 26.25
N SER A 252 24.80 13.86 27.22
CA SER A 252 23.69 12.95 27.46
C SER A 252 22.73 12.92 26.27
N ALA A 253 22.46 14.08 25.66
CA ALA A 253 21.65 14.17 24.45
C ALA A 253 22.32 13.48 23.25
N ALA A 254 23.63 13.60 23.09
CA ALA A 254 24.38 12.90 22.03
C ALA A 254 24.28 11.37 22.22
N LYS A 255 24.45 10.87 23.45
CA LYS A 255 24.29 9.44 23.74
C LYS A 255 22.87 8.92 23.47
N LEU A 256 21.85 9.73 23.78
CA LEU A 256 20.46 9.41 23.46
C LEU A 256 20.22 9.31 21.94
N GLU A 257 20.76 10.27 21.19
CA GLU A 257 20.71 10.28 19.72
C GLU A 257 21.38 9.01 19.14
N ASP A 258 22.57 8.66 19.62
CA ASP A 258 23.30 7.47 19.18
C ASP A 258 22.53 6.18 19.49
N ALA A 259 22.00 6.03 20.72
CA ALA A 259 21.24 4.86 21.11
C ALA A 259 19.95 4.69 20.27
N LEU A 260 19.25 5.80 19.98
CA LEU A 260 18.08 5.78 19.11
C LEU A 260 18.44 5.44 17.66
N ASN A 261 19.55 5.97 17.14
CA ASN A 261 20.03 5.64 15.80
C ASN A 261 20.37 4.15 15.66
N GLN A 262 21.10 3.59 16.62
CA GLN A 262 21.42 2.16 16.66
C GLN A 262 20.14 1.30 16.67
N ALA A 263 19.14 1.70 17.46
CA ALA A 263 17.86 1.01 17.52
C ALA A 263 17.10 1.04 16.18
N ILE A 264 17.11 2.18 15.49
CA ILE A 264 16.49 2.33 14.16
C ILE A 264 17.23 1.47 13.13
N ASP A 265 18.56 1.47 13.13
CA ASP A 265 19.36 0.66 12.21
C ASP A 265 19.14 -0.84 12.42
N PHE A 266 19.08 -1.28 13.67
CA PHE A 266 18.77 -2.65 14.02
C PHE A 266 17.34 -3.04 13.62
N GLY A 267 16.36 -2.16 13.89
CA GLY A 267 14.97 -2.36 13.48
C GLY A 267 14.82 -2.48 11.97
N ARG A 268 15.49 -1.61 11.20
CA ARG A 268 15.55 -1.70 9.72
C ARG A 268 16.10 -3.04 9.28
N MET A 269 17.22 -3.47 9.86
CA MET A 269 17.88 -4.73 9.49
C MET A 269 16.95 -5.93 9.71
N ILE A 270 16.27 -6.02 10.87
CA ILE A 270 15.32 -7.11 11.14
C ILE A 270 14.13 -7.05 10.18
N ALA A 271 13.51 -5.88 10.01
CA ALA A 271 12.35 -5.75 9.14
C ALA A 271 12.67 -6.10 7.68
N THR A 272 13.80 -5.60 7.16
CA THR A 272 14.27 -5.92 5.81
C THR A 272 14.59 -7.40 5.65
N SER A 273 15.28 -8.01 6.62
CA SER A 273 15.62 -9.44 6.60
C SER A 273 14.36 -10.32 6.54
N GLU A 274 13.36 -10.03 7.38
CA GLU A 274 12.11 -10.77 7.41
C GLU A 274 11.32 -10.63 6.10
N MET A 275 11.28 -9.43 5.51
CA MET A 275 10.65 -9.21 4.21
C MET A 275 11.41 -9.91 3.08
N MET A 276 12.74 -9.90 3.10
CA MET A 276 13.59 -10.60 2.12
C MET A 276 13.41 -12.11 2.16
N ASN A 277 13.17 -12.70 3.33
CA ASN A 277 12.87 -14.14 3.45
C ASN A 277 11.63 -14.57 2.65
N ASN A 278 10.68 -13.66 2.39
CA ASN A 278 9.48 -13.94 1.60
C ASN A 278 9.66 -13.75 0.09
N VAL A 279 10.82 -13.26 -0.35
CA VAL A 279 11.12 -12.90 -1.76
C VAL A 279 12.36 -13.67 -2.22
N GLN A 280 12.29 -15.00 -2.12
CA GLN A 280 13.37 -15.90 -2.52
C GLN A 280 13.22 -16.35 -3.98
N GLY A 281 14.34 -16.57 -4.66
CA GLY A 281 14.40 -17.10 -6.03
C GLY A 281 15.16 -16.19 -6.99
N GLU A 282 15.69 -16.79 -8.06
CA GLU A 282 16.54 -16.08 -9.04
C GLU A 282 15.75 -15.27 -10.09
N ASP A 283 14.42 -15.34 -10.06
CA ASP A 283 13.56 -14.62 -11.02
C ASP A 283 13.83 -13.09 -10.97
N PRO A 284 13.92 -12.41 -12.13
CA PRO A 284 14.19 -10.97 -12.19
C PRO A 284 13.24 -10.10 -11.36
N VAL A 285 11.99 -10.52 -11.16
CA VAL A 285 11.00 -9.81 -10.32
C VAL A 285 11.37 -9.92 -8.84
N ASN A 286 11.81 -11.09 -8.37
CA ASN A 286 12.25 -11.28 -6.99
C ASN A 286 13.50 -10.45 -6.69
N GLN A 287 14.46 -10.40 -7.63
CA GLN A 287 15.64 -9.55 -7.49
C GLN A 287 15.29 -8.05 -7.47
N ALA A 288 14.35 -7.60 -8.30
CA ALA A 288 13.87 -6.22 -8.30
C ALA A 288 13.12 -5.88 -7.01
N MET A 289 12.33 -6.82 -6.48
CA MET A 289 11.60 -6.68 -5.24
C MET A 289 12.54 -6.62 -4.03
N ALA A 290 13.62 -7.39 -4.01
CA ALA A 290 14.65 -7.30 -2.97
C ALA A 290 15.28 -5.89 -2.91
N LYS A 291 15.66 -5.33 -4.07
CA LYS A 291 16.17 -3.93 -4.16
C LYS A 291 15.13 -2.91 -3.69
N TYR A 292 13.86 -3.16 -3.98
CA TYR A 292 12.77 -2.31 -3.52
C TYR A 292 12.62 -2.34 -2.00
N ILE A 293 12.64 -3.54 -1.40
CA ILE A 293 12.55 -3.72 0.06
C ILE A 293 13.70 -3.00 0.76
N GLU A 294 14.93 -3.13 0.25
CA GLU A 294 16.10 -2.43 0.79
C GLU A 294 15.94 -0.90 0.74
N ARG A 295 15.50 -0.36 -0.40
CA ARG A 295 15.21 1.07 -0.55
C ARG A 295 14.11 1.51 0.40
N LEU A 296 13.01 0.77 0.48
CA LEU A 296 11.88 1.08 1.35
C LEU A 296 12.30 1.11 2.82
N GLY A 297 13.03 0.10 3.28
CA GLY A 297 13.55 0.06 4.64
C GLY A 297 14.49 1.24 4.95
N THR A 298 15.29 1.66 3.97
CA THR A 298 16.18 2.83 4.11
C THR A 298 15.39 4.13 4.23
N GLU A 299 14.40 4.35 3.37
CA GLU A 299 13.55 5.55 3.40
C GLU A 299 12.73 5.62 4.71
N ILE A 300 12.14 4.49 5.15
CA ILE A 300 11.41 4.43 6.41
C ILE A 300 12.31 4.74 7.60
N ALA A 301 13.51 4.16 7.65
CA ALA A 301 14.47 4.43 8.71
C ALA A 301 14.90 5.90 8.72
N ALA A 302 15.11 6.51 7.55
CA ALA A 302 15.47 7.92 7.41
C ALA A 302 14.37 8.85 7.95
N MET A 303 13.09 8.53 7.72
CA MET A 303 11.95 9.34 8.18
C MET A 303 11.80 9.43 9.70
N ILE A 304 12.29 8.43 10.45
CA ILE A 304 12.16 8.37 11.91
C ILE A 304 13.47 8.69 12.65
N ARG A 305 14.50 9.17 11.94
CA ARG A 305 15.78 9.53 12.57
C ARG A 305 15.59 10.65 13.60
N PRO A 306 16.26 10.56 14.77
CA PRO A 306 16.24 11.63 15.75
C PRO A 306 16.94 12.89 15.21
N GLU A 307 16.41 14.05 15.54
CA GLU A 307 17.05 15.35 15.36
C GLU A 307 17.50 15.87 16.73
N ARG A 308 18.80 16.19 16.89
CA ARG A 308 19.32 16.83 18.10
C ARG A 308 19.52 18.33 17.94
N LYS A 309 19.08 19.10 18.93
CA LYS A 309 19.34 20.55 19.09
C LYS A 309 19.74 20.85 20.53
N GLY A 310 21.05 20.97 20.76
CA GLY A 310 21.60 21.08 22.11
C GLY A 310 21.18 19.86 22.94
N LYS A 311 20.59 20.14 24.12
CA LYS A 311 20.09 19.10 25.04
C LYS A 311 18.83 18.35 24.57
N VAL A 312 18.20 18.74 23.45
CA VAL A 312 16.90 18.17 23.06
C VAL A 312 17.09 17.23 21.87
N VAL A 313 16.66 15.97 22.03
CA VAL A 313 16.61 14.96 20.96
C VAL A 313 15.15 14.72 20.60
N THR A 314 14.77 14.84 19.33
CA THR A 314 13.38 14.75 18.88
C THR A 314 13.20 13.71 17.77
N VAL A 315 12.23 12.82 17.92
CA VAL A 315 11.74 11.93 16.86
C VAL A 315 10.36 12.41 16.42
N ARG A 316 10.13 12.47 15.10
CA ARG A 316 8.84 12.85 14.52
C ARG A 316 8.29 11.69 13.69
N LEU A 317 7.02 11.40 13.87
CA LEU A 317 6.24 10.48 13.05
C LEU A 317 5.04 11.24 12.50
N SER A 318 4.73 11.09 11.21
CA SER A 318 3.57 11.72 10.58
C SER A 318 2.64 10.65 10.01
N GLY A 319 1.33 10.89 10.10
CA GLY A 319 0.27 9.93 9.82
C GLY A 319 0.17 9.56 8.35
N ASN A 320 0.68 10.41 7.46
CA ASN A 320 0.86 10.10 6.04
C ASN A 320 1.92 9.01 5.79
N MET A 321 2.81 8.70 6.74
CA MET A 321 3.84 7.67 6.58
C MET A 321 3.22 6.27 6.51
N GLY A 322 2.17 6.00 7.32
CA GLY A 322 1.50 4.69 7.36
C GLY A 322 0.69 4.40 6.11
N THR A 323 -0.07 5.37 5.61
CA THR A 323 -0.85 5.22 4.38
C THR A 323 0.02 5.15 3.13
N THR A 324 1.12 5.91 3.06
CA THR A 324 2.04 5.87 1.90
C THR A 324 2.79 4.53 1.82
N GLY A 325 3.33 4.02 2.93
CA GLY A 325 4.05 2.73 2.93
C GLY A 325 3.15 1.54 2.59
N VAL A 326 1.91 1.54 3.11
CA VAL A 326 0.90 0.51 2.86
C VAL A 326 0.33 0.62 1.44
N LEU A 327 0.05 1.83 0.92
CA LEU A 327 -0.38 2.00 -0.48
C LEU A 327 0.71 1.52 -1.46
N VAL A 328 1.96 1.90 -1.26
CA VAL A 328 3.05 1.49 -2.18
C VAL A 328 3.31 -0.02 -2.07
N GLY A 329 3.20 -0.61 -0.87
CA GLY A 329 3.33 -2.05 -0.64
C GLY A 329 2.17 -2.89 -1.23
N LEU A 330 0.93 -2.40 -1.15
CA LEU A 330 -0.26 -3.10 -1.67
C LEU A 330 -0.47 -2.91 -3.18
N LEU A 331 -0.10 -1.75 -3.73
CA LEU A 331 -0.36 -1.45 -5.14
C LEU A 331 0.59 -2.20 -6.09
N MET A 332 1.80 -2.56 -5.69
CA MET A 332 2.77 -3.16 -6.61
C MET A 332 2.50 -4.64 -6.99
N PRO A 333 2.18 -5.55 -6.06
CA PRO A 333 1.83 -6.93 -6.42
C PRO A 333 0.58 -6.98 -7.32
N ALA A 334 -0.40 -6.12 -7.02
CA ALA A 334 -1.64 -6.01 -7.79
C ALA A 334 -1.43 -5.48 -9.22
N VAL A 335 -0.50 -4.55 -9.43
CA VAL A 335 -0.22 -3.98 -10.75
C VAL A 335 0.58 -4.95 -11.65
N GLN A 336 1.46 -5.79 -11.10
CA GLN A 336 2.22 -6.77 -11.89
C GLN A 336 1.43 -8.05 -12.20
N ALA A 337 0.69 -8.59 -11.24
CA ALA A 337 -0.21 -9.72 -11.46
C ALA A 337 -1.33 -9.37 -12.46
N SER A 338 -1.87 -8.15 -12.39
CA SER A 338 -2.86 -7.64 -13.35
C SER A 338 -2.30 -7.48 -14.77
N ARG A 339 -1.05 -7.03 -14.94
CA ARG A 339 -0.42 -6.93 -16.27
C ARG A 339 -0.11 -8.29 -16.89
N ALA A 340 0.36 -9.25 -16.10
CA ALA A 340 0.61 -10.61 -16.59
C ALA A 340 -0.72 -11.33 -16.95
N ALA A 341 -1.76 -11.18 -16.12
CA ALA A 341 -3.10 -11.69 -16.42
C ALA A 341 -3.73 -11.02 -17.64
N ALA A 342 -3.60 -9.70 -17.78
CA ALA A 342 -4.09 -8.96 -18.95
C ALA A 342 -3.38 -9.39 -20.25
N ARG A 343 -2.07 -9.63 -20.22
CA ARG A 343 -1.33 -10.16 -21.38
C ARG A 343 -1.77 -11.58 -21.75
N ARG A 344 -2.01 -12.45 -20.76
CA ARG A 344 -2.60 -13.80 -20.98
C ARG A 344 -4.00 -13.72 -21.59
N MET A 345 -4.86 -12.87 -21.05
CA MET A 345 -6.20 -12.62 -21.60
C MET A 345 -6.13 -12.08 -23.03
N GLN A 346 -5.16 -11.21 -23.33
CA GLN A 346 -5.02 -10.63 -24.66
C GLN A 346 -4.69 -11.70 -25.70
N ALA A 347 -3.68 -12.55 -25.49
CA ALA A 347 -3.35 -13.59 -26.47
C ALA A 347 -4.44 -14.67 -26.60
N SER A 348 -5.12 -15.01 -25.49
CA SER A 348 -6.30 -15.85 -25.58
C SER A 348 -7.38 -15.22 -26.47
N ASN A 349 -7.57 -13.90 -26.39
CA ASN A 349 -8.48 -13.19 -27.27
C ASN A 349 -7.99 -13.13 -28.72
N GLU A 350 -6.69 -12.93 -28.98
CA GLU A 350 -6.15 -12.94 -30.35
C GLU A 350 -6.34 -14.33 -31.00
N LEU A 351 -6.05 -15.42 -30.29
CA LEU A 351 -6.35 -16.79 -30.76
C LEU A 351 -7.85 -17.01 -31.00
N LYS A 352 -8.74 -16.45 -30.16
CA LYS A 352 -10.19 -16.48 -30.43
C LYS A 352 -10.56 -15.74 -31.71
N GLN A 353 -9.93 -14.59 -32.00
CA GLN A 353 -10.17 -13.86 -33.24
C GLN A 353 -9.66 -14.65 -34.46
N ILE A 354 -8.50 -15.31 -34.35
CA ILE A 354 -8.00 -16.24 -35.38
C ILE A 354 -9.02 -17.37 -35.58
N GLY A 355 -9.51 -18.00 -34.50
CA GLY A 355 -10.51 -19.06 -34.59
C GLY A 355 -11.81 -18.60 -35.25
N LEU A 356 -12.32 -17.42 -34.88
CA LEU A 356 -13.50 -16.84 -35.52
C LEU A 356 -13.27 -16.62 -37.02
N ALA A 357 -12.10 -16.11 -37.40
CA ALA A 357 -11.73 -15.90 -38.80
C ALA A 357 -11.63 -17.23 -39.57
N MET A 358 -11.04 -18.28 -38.97
CA MET A 358 -10.99 -19.63 -39.55
C MET A 358 -12.39 -20.21 -39.75
N HIS A 359 -13.29 -20.04 -38.78
CA HIS A 359 -14.68 -20.47 -38.88
C HIS A 359 -15.45 -19.70 -39.96
N ASN A 360 -15.25 -18.40 -40.07
CA ASN A 360 -15.85 -17.58 -41.13
C ASN A 360 -15.32 -17.96 -42.51
N TYR A 361 -14.01 -18.21 -42.62
CA TYR A 361 -13.39 -18.75 -43.83
C TYR A 361 -14.03 -20.09 -44.21
N HIS A 362 -14.14 -21.03 -43.27
CA HIS A 362 -14.80 -22.32 -43.48
C HIS A 362 -16.28 -22.18 -43.86
N SER A 363 -17.00 -21.22 -43.30
CA SER A 363 -18.41 -20.95 -43.65
C SER A 363 -18.56 -20.60 -45.13
N VAL A 364 -17.62 -19.80 -45.68
CA VAL A 364 -17.59 -19.36 -47.08
C VAL A 364 -17.06 -20.47 -48.00
N TYR A 365 -15.90 -21.05 -47.68
CA TYR A 365 -15.15 -21.93 -48.57
C TYR A 365 -15.36 -23.43 -48.32
N LYS A 366 -16.11 -23.80 -47.27
CA LYS A 366 -16.43 -25.18 -46.86
C LYS A 366 -15.22 -26.03 -46.43
N SER A 367 -14.08 -25.41 -46.22
CA SER A 367 -12.87 -26.00 -45.66
C SER A 367 -12.10 -24.94 -44.85
N LEU A 368 -11.22 -25.38 -43.96
CA LEU A 368 -10.17 -24.52 -43.41
C LEU A 368 -9.27 -23.99 -44.55
N PRO A 369 -8.57 -22.86 -44.34
CA PRO A 369 -7.57 -22.41 -45.31
C PRO A 369 -6.48 -23.48 -45.45
N ASP A 370 -5.98 -23.64 -46.66
CA ASP A 370 -4.77 -24.45 -46.88
C ASP A 370 -3.56 -23.79 -46.18
N ARG A 371 -2.51 -24.58 -45.89
CA ARG A 371 -1.26 -24.15 -45.23
C ARG A 371 -0.64 -22.93 -45.92
N ALA A 372 -0.85 -22.82 -47.24
CA ALA A 372 -0.33 -21.73 -48.05
C ALA A 372 -1.27 -21.39 -49.22
N ILE A 373 -1.22 -20.14 -49.67
CA ILE A 373 -1.65 -19.75 -51.01
C ILE A 373 -0.57 -20.25 -51.97
N ARG A 374 -0.98 -20.96 -53.03
CA ARG A 374 -0.07 -21.61 -53.98
C ARG A 374 -0.28 -21.07 -55.39
N ASP A 375 0.78 -21.11 -56.20
CA ASP A 375 0.68 -20.86 -57.64
C ASP A 375 0.07 -22.06 -58.39
N GLU A 376 -0.10 -21.91 -59.70
CA GLU A 376 -0.62 -22.97 -60.59
C GLU A 376 0.24 -24.26 -60.59
N ASN A 377 1.51 -24.15 -60.19
CA ASN A 377 2.45 -25.27 -60.09
C ASN A 377 2.49 -25.89 -58.68
N GLY A 378 1.65 -25.42 -57.76
CA GLY A 378 1.58 -25.89 -56.38
C GLY A 378 2.67 -25.33 -55.45
N LYS A 379 3.49 -24.38 -55.93
CA LYS A 379 4.52 -23.72 -55.11
C LYS A 379 3.87 -22.85 -54.05
N ALA A 380 4.23 -23.06 -52.79
CA ALA A 380 3.76 -22.22 -51.68
C ALA A 380 4.33 -20.79 -51.80
N LEU A 381 3.44 -19.80 -51.82
CA LEU A 381 3.78 -18.39 -52.00
C LEU A 381 3.60 -17.61 -50.70
N LEU A 382 2.42 -17.67 -50.08
CA LEU A 382 2.01 -16.87 -48.92
C LEU A 382 1.35 -17.74 -47.84
N SER A 383 1.50 -17.36 -46.58
CA SER A 383 0.89 -18.06 -45.43
C SER A 383 -0.65 -18.08 -45.47
N TRP A 384 -1.26 -19.09 -44.85
CA TRP A 384 -2.69 -19.10 -44.52
C TRP A 384 -3.16 -17.84 -43.79
N ARG A 385 -2.27 -17.21 -43.02
CA ARG A 385 -2.55 -15.93 -42.33
C ARG A 385 -2.94 -14.83 -43.31
N VAL A 386 -2.31 -14.79 -44.49
CA VAL A 386 -2.69 -13.86 -45.57
C VAL A 386 -4.08 -14.19 -46.10
N ALA A 387 -4.40 -15.48 -46.29
CA ALA A 387 -5.70 -15.91 -46.81
C ALA A 387 -6.88 -15.52 -45.90
N ILE A 388 -6.66 -15.41 -44.58
CA ILE A 388 -7.71 -15.05 -43.63
C ILE A 388 -7.80 -13.56 -43.30
N LEU A 389 -6.91 -12.70 -43.84
CA LEU A 389 -6.94 -11.25 -43.58
C LEU A 389 -8.32 -10.61 -43.78
N PRO A 390 -9.10 -10.92 -44.84
CA PRO A 390 -10.46 -10.40 -45.00
C PRO A 390 -11.40 -10.71 -43.82
N PHE A 391 -11.14 -11.81 -43.12
CA PHE A 391 -11.97 -12.32 -42.01
C PHE A 391 -11.55 -11.78 -40.64
N ILE A 392 -10.45 -11.02 -40.58
CA ILE A 392 -10.02 -10.25 -39.39
C ILE A 392 -10.06 -8.74 -39.65
N GLU A 393 -10.95 -8.29 -40.55
CA GLU A 393 -11.14 -6.88 -40.92
C GLU A 393 -9.91 -6.22 -41.56
N GLN A 394 -9.01 -7.01 -42.17
CA GLN A 394 -7.78 -6.54 -42.83
C GLN A 394 -7.88 -6.60 -44.36
N GLN A 395 -9.06 -6.32 -44.93
CA GLN A 395 -9.29 -6.33 -46.38
C GLN A 395 -8.33 -5.40 -47.14
N ALA A 396 -8.10 -4.19 -46.62
CA ALA A 396 -7.20 -3.22 -47.25
C ALA A 396 -5.73 -3.65 -47.26
N LEU A 397 -5.31 -4.48 -46.29
CA LEU A 397 -3.98 -5.08 -46.28
C LEU A 397 -3.92 -6.28 -47.23
N TYR A 398 -4.97 -7.10 -47.27
CA TYR A 398 -5.09 -8.23 -48.22
C TYR A 398 -4.95 -7.77 -49.68
N GLU A 399 -5.61 -6.68 -50.05
CA GLU A 399 -5.57 -6.12 -51.42
C GLU A 399 -4.19 -5.57 -51.83
N GLN A 400 -3.27 -5.37 -50.88
CA GLN A 400 -1.90 -4.96 -51.19
C GLN A 400 -1.00 -6.15 -51.56
N PHE A 401 -1.36 -7.38 -51.15
CA PHE A 401 -0.57 -8.56 -51.45
C PHE A 401 -0.70 -8.96 -52.92
N HIS A 402 0.44 -9.25 -53.53
CA HIS A 402 0.52 -9.88 -54.84
C HIS A 402 0.45 -11.40 -54.60
N LEU A 403 -0.74 -11.98 -54.78
CA LEU A 403 -1.03 -13.37 -54.39
C LEU A 403 -0.35 -14.42 -55.26
N ASP A 404 0.13 -14.02 -56.43
CA ASP A 404 0.90 -14.80 -57.40
C ASP A 404 2.43 -14.68 -57.20
N GLU A 405 2.86 -13.92 -56.18
CA GLU A 405 4.27 -13.73 -55.82
C GLU A 405 4.60 -14.32 -54.44
N PRO A 406 5.84 -14.79 -54.21
CA PRO A 406 6.25 -15.29 -52.90
C PRO A 406 6.25 -14.18 -51.84
N TRP A 407 6.14 -14.58 -50.57
CA TRP A 407 6.11 -13.68 -49.40
C TRP A 407 7.29 -12.71 -49.30
N ASP A 408 8.46 -13.09 -49.83
CA ASP A 408 9.70 -12.32 -49.80
C ASP A 408 10.00 -11.60 -51.12
N SER A 409 9.02 -11.53 -52.06
CA SER A 409 9.15 -10.75 -53.28
C SER A 409 9.37 -9.26 -52.98
N PRO A 410 9.95 -8.48 -53.91
CA PRO A 410 10.10 -7.04 -53.72
C PRO A 410 8.78 -6.31 -53.41
N ASN A 411 7.64 -6.81 -53.90
CA ASN A 411 6.31 -6.23 -53.68
C ASN A 411 5.70 -6.66 -52.33
N ASN A 412 5.86 -7.92 -51.93
CA ASN A 412 5.25 -8.46 -50.70
C ASN A 412 6.11 -8.24 -49.45
N ARG A 413 7.44 -8.23 -49.59
CA ARG A 413 8.37 -8.10 -48.44
C ARG A 413 8.11 -6.87 -47.57
N PRO A 414 7.80 -5.67 -48.09
CA PRO A 414 7.48 -4.50 -47.26
C PRO A 414 6.20 -4.67 -46.41
N LEU A 415 5.29 -5.56 -46.80
CA LEU A 415 4.04 -5.81 -46.06
C LEU A 415 4.27 -6.61 -44.77
N LEU A 416 5.44 -7.21 -44.60
CA LEU A 416 5.82 -7.91 -43.37
C LEU A 416 5.72 -6.99 -42.14
N ASP A 417 6.10 -5.72 -42.29
CA ASP A 417 6.07 -4.71 -41.23
C ASP A 417 4.65 -4.24 -40.87
N GLN A 418 3.64 -4.62 -41.68
CA GLN A 418 2.22 -4.29 -41.46
C GLN A 418 1.46 -5.44 -40.76
N MET A 419 2.15 -6.25 -39.96
CA MET A 419 1.54 -7.38 -39.25
C MET A 419 0.33 -6.96 -38.41
N PRO A 420 -0.86 -7.53 -38.65
CA PRO A 420 -2.03 -7.28 -37.80
C PRO A 420 -1.77 -7.65 -36.34
N ARG A 421 -2.36 -6.87 -35.42
CA ARG A 421 -2.27 -7.13 -33.98
C ARG A 421 -2.76 -8.53 -33.59
N THR A 422 -3.71 -9.07 -34.35
CA THR A 422 -4.26 -10.43 -34.17
C THR A 422 -3.21 -11.54 -34.30
N TYR A 423 -2.08 -11.29 -34.97
CA TYR A 423 -0.96 -12.24 -35.05
C TYR A 423 0.16 -11.94 -34.04
N ALA A 424 0.05 -10.87 -33.27
CA ALA A 424 1.07 -10.47 -32.31
C ALA A 424 0.75 -11.02 -30.92
N ASP A 425 1.71 -11.70 -30.31
CA ASP A 425 1.64 -12.06 -28.89
C ASP A 425 2.35 -10.98 -28.05
N PRO A 426 1.66 -10.27 -27.14
CA PRO A 426 2.27 -9.21 -26.32
C PRO A 426 3.23 -9.74 -25.23
N SER A 427 3.34 -11.06 -25.07
CA SER A 427 4.23 -11.73 -24.12
C SER A 427 5.45 -12.34 -24.80
N ALA A 428 5.39 -12.63 -26.10
CA ALA A 428 6.51 -13.20 -26.85
C ALA A 428 7.55 -12.13 -27.19
N ILE A 429 8.82 -12.48 -27.06
CA ILE A 429 9.94 -11.62 -27.47
C ILE A 429 10.47 -12.17 -28.79
N VAL A 430 9.92 -11.67 -29.89
CA VAL A 430 10.23 -12.14 -31.26
C VAL A 430 10.64 -10.97 -32.16
N PRO A 431 11.37 -11.21 -33.27
CA PRO A 431 11.70 -10.15 -34.20
C PRO A 431 10.45 -9.49 -34.81
N PRO A 432 10.52 -8.23 -35.26
CA PRO A 432 9.40 -7.57 -35.93
C PRO A 432 8.84 -8.41 -37.09
N GLY A 433 7.51 -8.43 -37.23
CA GLY A 433 6.82 -9.22 -38.25
C GLY A 433 6.81 -10.73 -38.00
N HIS A 434 7.28 -11.22 -36.86
CA HIS A 434 7.20 -12.64 -36.50
C HIS A 434 6.02 -12.93 -35.58
N THR A 435 5.50 -14.15 -35.66
CA THR A 435 4.38 -14.63 -34.86
C THR A 435 4.68 -16.00 -34.26
N VAL A 436 4.12 -16.25 -33.09
CA VAL A 436 4.12 -17.55 -32.39
C VAL A 436 2.80 -18.28 -32.55
N PHE A 437 1.75 -17.66 -33.10
CA PHE A 437 0.47 -18.33 -33.31
C PHE A 437 0.52 -19.14 -34.59
N GLN A 438 0.86 -20.43 -34.49
CA GLN A 438 1.11 -21.33 -35.60
C GLN A 438 0.10 -22.46 -35.67
N VAL A 439 -0.12 -23.02 -36.86
CA VAL A 439 -0.91 -24.25 -37.01
C VAL A 439 0.01 -25.47 -36.94
N PRO A 440 -0.32 -26.50 -36.15
CA PRO A 440 0.41 -27.77 -36.17
C PRO A 440 0.28 -28.47 -37.52
N GLN A 441 1.39 -28.95 -38.07
CA GLN A 441 1.46 -29.59 -39.38
C GLN A 441 1.94 -31.04 -39.27
N GLY A 442 1.29 -31.93 -40.03
CA GLY A 442 1.59 -33.37 -40.07
C GLY A 442 0.48 -34.18 -40.75
N GLU A 443 0.79 -35.39 -41.25
CA GLU A 443 -0.13 -36.21 -42.06
C GLU A 443 -1.47 -36.52 -41.34
N GLU A 444 -1.44 -36.67 -40.02
CA GLU A 444 -2.59 -37.02 -39.17
C GLU A 444 -3.29 -35.79 -38.54
N LEU A 445 -2.78 -34.57 -38.77
CA LEU A 445 -3.26 -33.34 -38.12
C LEU A 445 -4.29 -32.62 -38.99
N MET A 446 -4.88 -31.51 -38.50
CA MET A 446 -5.81 -30.71 -39.31
C MET A 446 -5.16 -30.06 -40.53
N PHE A 447 -3.86 -29.77 -40.48
CA PHE A 447 -3.13 -29.15 -41.58
C PHE A 447 -2.09 -30.15 -42.12
N HIS A 448 -2.32 -30.64 -43.33
CA HIS A 448 -1.53 -31.70 -43.97
C HIS A 448 -1.39 -31.46 -45.47
N ASP A 449 -0.51 -32.21 -46.14
CA ASP A 449 -0.20 -31.98 -47.57
C ASP A 449 -1.25 -32.51 -48.54
N ALA A 450 -2.15 -33.40 -48.11
CA ALA A 450 -3.20 -33.96 -48.96
C ALA A 450 -4.34 -32.98 -49.32
N GLY A 451 -4.28 -31.72 -48.88
CA GLY A 451 -5.24 -30.67 -49.18
C GLY A 451 -5.95 -30.08 -47.94
N PRO A 452 -6.93 -29.18 -48.15
CA PRO A 452 -7.60 -28.49 -47.05
C PRO A 452 -8.58 -29.40 -46.31
N THR A 453 -8.62 -29.25 -44.99
CA THR A 453 -9.50 -30.03 -44.09
C THR A 453 -10.85 -29.34 -43.91
N ALA A 454 -11.95 -30.06 -44.05
CA ALA A 454 -13.27 -29.58 -43.62
C ALA A 454 -13.56 -30.03 -42.18
N PHE A 455 -14.39 -29.29 -41.45
CA PHE A 455 -14.72 -29.63 -40.06
C PHE A 455 -15.33 -31.03 -39.88
N ARG A 456 -16.03 -31.55 -40.90
CA ARG A 456 -16.56 -32.93 -40.91
C ARG A 456 -15.47 -34.01 -40.95
N ASP A 457 -14.26 -33.65 -41.36
CA ASP A 457 -13.11 -34.57 -41.46
C ASP A 457 -12.40 -34.72 -40.10
N VAL A 458 -12.72 -33.87 -39.12
CA VAL A 458 -12.25 -33.95 -37.73
C VAL A 458 -13.17 -34.88 -36.94
N ARG A 459 -12.85 -36.17 -36.92
CA ARG A 459 -13.68 -37.23 -36.33
C ARG A 459 -13.53 -37.36 -34.82
N ASP A 460 -12.44 -36.86 -34.25
CA ASP A 460 -12.20 -36.88 -32.79
C ASP A 460 -12.98 -35.77 -32.05
N GLY A 461 -13.62 -34.89 -32.83
CA GLY A 461 -14.45 -33.79 -32.35
C GLY A 461 -13.67 -32.48 -32.28
N LEU A 462 -14.27 -31.42 -32.82
CA LEU A 462 -13.67 -30.09 -32.87
C LEU A 462 -13.27 -29.52 -31.49
N SER A 463 -13.98 -29.89 -30.43
CA SER A 463 -13.67 -29.48 -29.05
C SER A 463 -12.49 -30.20 -28.42
N ASN A 464 -12.00 -31.27 -29.07
CA ASN A 464 -10.92 -32.14 -28.60
C ASN A 464 -9.69 -32.12 -29.52
N THR A 465 -9.77 -31.47 -30.68
CA THR A 465 -8.64 -31.35 -31.60
C THR A 465 -8.12 -29.91 -31.66
N ILE A 466 -6.82 -29.74 -31.48
CA ILE A 466 -6.09 -28.49 -31.57
C ILE A 466 -5.99 -28.08 -33.04
N MET A 467 -6.35 -26.84 -33.32
CA MET A 467 -6.28 -26.22 -34.64
C MET A 467 -5.09 -25.27 -34.77
N ALA A 468 -4.77 -24.50 -33.72
CA ALA A 468 -3.60 -23.64 -33.69
C ALA A 468 -3.00 -23.59 -32.29
N ILE A 469 -1.72 -23.27 -32.19
CA ILE A 469 -0.99 -23.20 -30.92
C ILE A 469 -0.16 -21.94 -30.83
N GLU A 470 0.14 -21.54 -29.60
CA GLU A 470 1.23 -20.64 -29.27
C GLU A 470 2.54 -21.44 -29.19
N SER A 471 3.41 -21.29 -30.19
CA SER A 471 4.74 -21.91 -30.25
C SER A 471 5.74 -21.21 -29.33
N SER A 472 6.93 -21.79 -29.23
CA SER A 472 8.09 -21.10 -28.67
C SER A 472 8.44 -19.85 -29.50
N SER A 473 9.08 -18.86 -28.86
CA SER A 473 9.66 -17.67 -29.49
C SER A 473 10.83 -18.04 -30.40
N GLN A 474 11.50 -19.17 -30.12
CA GLN A 474 12.55 -19.73 -31.00
C GLN A 474 11.97 -20.28 -32.30
N ALA A 475 10.77 -20.86 -32.25
CA ALA A 475 10.04 -21.36 -33.42
C ALA A 475 9.29 -20.26 -34.20
N ALA A 476 9.33 -19.00 -33.74
CA ALA A 476 8.55 -17.92 -34.35
C ALA A 476 8.91 -17.71 -35.83
N VAL A 477 7.89 -17.50 -36.66
CA VAL A 477 8.04 -17.36 -38.12
C VAL A 477 7.55 -16.00 -38.60
N PRO A 478 8.10 -15.44 -39.71
CA PRO A 478 7.49 -14.29 -40.37
C PRO A 478 6.04 -14.58 -40.73
N TRP A 479 5.10 -13.72 -40.34
CA TRP A 479 3.66 -14.03 -40.45
C TRP A 479 3.15 -14.23 -41.89
N THR A 480 3.86 -13.72 -42.89
CA THR A 480 3.53 -13.88 -44.32
C THR A 480 4.14 -15.12 -44.95
N LYS A 481 5.15 -15.73 -44.31
CA LYS A 481 5.89 -16.87 -44.84
C LYS A 481 5.03 -18.15 -44.73
N PRO A 482 4.92 -18.97 -45.79
CA PRO A 482 4.13 -20.20 -45.79
C PRO A 482 4.83 -21.35 -45.06
N VAL A 483 5.20 -21.14 -43.80
CA VAL A 483 5.82 -22.14 -42.91
C VAL A 483 5.15 -22.02 -41.55
N ASP A 484 4.82 -23.15 -40.93
CA ASP A 484 4.35 -23.22 -39.55
C ASP A 484 5.05 -24.39 -38.84
N LEU A 485 4.50 -24.81 -37.69
CA LEU A 485 5.12 -25.79 -36.81
C LEU A 485 4.88 -27.23 -37.29
N GLU A 486 5.93 -27.85 -37.80
CA GLU A 486 5.97 -29.30 -38.03
C GLU A 486 6.07 -30.04 -36.69
N ILE A 487 5.13 -30.93 -36.42
CA ILE A 487 5.11 -31.70 -35.17
C ILE A 487 5.85 -33.02 -35.33
N ASP A 488 6.88 -33.22 -34.52
CA ASP A 488 7.42 -34.56 -34.26
C ASP A 488 6.53 -35.27 -33.22
N LEU A 489 5.80 -36.29 -33.65
CA LEU A 489 4.90 -37.06 -32.77
C LEU A 489 5.63 -37.92 -31.74
N THR A 490 6.97 -37.95 -31.75
CA THR A 490 7.81 -38.59 -30.72
C THR A 490 8.23 -37.60 -29.62
N ASP A 491 8.20 -36.30 -29.89
CA ASP A 491 8.40 -35.22 -28.91
C ASP A 491 7.51 -34.00 -29.25
N PRO A 492 6.19 -34.12 -29.06
CA PRO A 492 5.23 -33.15 -29.60
C PRO A 492 5.26 -31.79 -28.89
N LEU A 493 5.96 -31.68 -27.76
CA LEU A 493 6.05 -30.45 -26.95
C LEU A 493 7.32 -29.64 -27.20
N ALA A 494 8.29 -30.16 -27.96
CA ALA A 494 9.64 -29.60 -28.11
C ALA A 494 9.68 -28.10 -28.47
N GLU A 495 8.71 -27.64 -29.27
CA GLU A 495 8.65 -26.28 -29.80
C GLU A 495 7.48 -25.47 -29.21
N THR A 496 7.04 -25.81 -28.00
CA THR A 496 5.95 -25.14 -27.27
C THR A 496 6.43 -24.53 -25.95
N GLY A 497 5.72 -23.51 -25.43
CA GLY A 497 5.79 -23.18 -23.99
C GLY A 497 6.83 -22.17 -23.48
N ASP A 498 7.66 -21.53 -24.31
CA ASP A 498 8.70 -20.60 -23.77
C ASP A 498 8.20 -19.18 -23.45
N SER A 499 7.06 -18.78 -24.02
CA SER A 499 6.65 -17.37 -24.07
C SER A 499 5.96 -16.92 -22.78
N ARG A 500 5.64 -17.86 -21.89
CA ARG A 500 4.84 -17.66 -20.68
C ARG A 500 5.20 -18.65 -19.57
N PRO A 501 5.23 -18.22 -18.29
CA PRO A 501 5.43 -19.16 -17.19
C PRO A 501 4.24 -20.11 -17.01
N GLY A 502 4.54 -21.42 -17.03
CA GLY A 502 3.65 -22.50 -16.58
C GLY A 502 2.77 -23.11 -17.67
N GLY A 503 2.95 -22.76 -18.94
CA GLY A 503 2.15 -23.29 -20.05
C GLY A 503 1.92 -22.30 -21.20
N PHE A 504 1.19 -22.76 -22.20
CA PHE A 504 0.86 -22.02 -23.44
C PHE A 504 -0.61 -22.16 -23.81
N HIS A 505 -1.12 -21.27 -24.66
CA HIS A 505 -2.49 -21.37 -25.15
C HIS A 505 -2.58 -22.20 -26.44
N VAL A 506 -3.68 -22.93 -26.56
CA VAL A 506 -4.08 -23.64 -27.78
C VAL A 506 -5.47 -23.22 -28.18
N LEU A 507 -5.70 -23.11 -29.49
CA LEU A 507 -6.99 -22.91 -30.10
C LEU A 507 -7.53 -24.27 -30.54
N MET A 508 -8.68 -24.65 -30.01
CA MET A 508 -9.40 -25.86 -30.39
C MET A 508 -10.18 -25.63 -31.68
N GLY A 509 -10.49 -26.71 -32.41
CA GLY A 509 -11.25 -26.66 -33.66
C GLY A 509 -12.65 -26.06 -33.52
N ASP A 510 -13.25 -26.09 -32.33
CA ASP A 510 -14.55 -25.46 -32.04
C ASP A 510 -14.45 -23.94 -31.77
N GLY A 511 -13.24 -23.39 -31.78
CA GLY A 511 -12.96 -21.98 -31.51
C GLY A 511 -12.71 -21.66 -30.03
N ALA A 512 -12.81 -22.64 -29.12
CA ALA A 512 -12.42 -22.44 -27.73
C ALA A 512 -10.90 -22.30 -27.60
N VAL A 513 -10.45 -21.44 -26.68
CA VAL A 513 -9.02 -21.33 -26.35
C VAL A 513 -8.79 -21.93 -24.97
N ARG A 514 -7.83 -22.85 -24.87
CA ARG A 514 -7.46 -23.54 -23.64
C ARG A 514 -6.01 -23.25 -23.27
N PHE A 515 -5.72 -23.26 -21.98
CA PHE A 515 -4.36 -23.18 -21.47
C PHE A 515 -3.86 -24.60 -21.19
N ILE A 516 -2.72 -24.96 -21.78
CA ILE A 516 -2.05 -26.24 -21.60
C ILE A 516 -0.85 -26.00 -20.69
N ALA A 517 -0.81 -26.70 -19.57
CA ALA A 517 0.31 -26.61 -18.63
C ALA A 517 1.54 -27.34 -19.20
N ASP A 518 2.75 -26.83 -18.91
CA ASP A 518 4.02 -27.47 -19.35
C ASP A 518 4.17 -28.92 -18.85
N ALA A 519 3.46 -29.26 -17.77
CA ALA A 519 3.45 -30.59 -17.17
C ALA A 519 2.42 -31.56 -17.81
N ILE A 520 1.79 -31.20 -18.93
CA ILE A 520 0.88 -32.10 -19.64
C ILE A 520 1.60 -33.39 -20.05
N ASP A 521 0.91 -34.52 -19.95
CA ASP A 521 1.41 -35.79 -20.47
C ASP A 521 1.56 -35.70 -22.01
N PRO A 522 2.76 -35.94 -22.59
CA PRO A 522 3.00 -35.87 -24.03
C PRO A 522 2.04 -36.75 -24.86
N GLU A 523 1.64 -37.91 -24.33
CA GLU A 523 0.70 -38.80 -25.02
C GLU A 523 -0.72 -38.20 -25.03
N VAL A 524 -1.11 -37.47 -23.98
CA VAL A 524 -2.38 -36.75 -23.97
C VAL A 524 -2.34 -35.57 -24.94
N PHE A 525 -1.22 -34.83 -24.98
CA PHE A 525 -1.07 -33.72 -25.91
C PHE A 525 -1.09 -34.19 -27.38
N LYS A 526 -0.43 -35.32 -27.68
CA LYS A 526 -0.46 -35.95 -29.00
C LYS A 526 -1.88 -36.27 -29.48
N LYS A 527 -2.72 -36.84 -28.60
CA LYS A 527 -4.13 -37.14 -28.88
C LYS A 527 -4.95 -35.90 -29.20
N LEU A 528 -4.59 -34.76 -28.62
CA LEU A 528 -5.24 -33.48 -28.91
C LEU A 528 -4.84 -32.92 -30.29
N LEU A 529 -3.75 -33.39 -30.92
CA LEU A 529 -3.31 -32.89 -32.22
C LEU A 529 -3.96 -33.63 -33.39
N THR A 530 -4.23 -34.92 -33.25
CA THR A 530 -4.75 -35.77 -34.34
C THR A 530 -6.21 -35.44 -34.68
N ARG A 531 -6.57 -35.52 -35.97
CA ARG A 531 -7.94 -35.20 -36.43
C ARG A 531 -8.88 -36.40 -36.44
N ALA A 532 -8.35 -37.62 -36.47
CA ALA A 532 -9.14 -38.85 -36.63
C ALA A 532 -8.46 -40.11 -36.00
N GLY A 533 -7.82 -39.96 -34.85
CA GLY A 533 -7.17 -41.04 -34.09
C GLY A 533 -8.14 -41.97 -33.34
N ALA A 534 -9.41 -41.57 -33.13
CA ALA A 534 -10.45 -42.27 -32.38
C ALA A 534 -10.13 -42.47 -30.88
N GLU A 535 -9.39 -41.54 -30.28
CA GLU A 535 -8.89 -41.65 -28.92
C GLU A 535 -9.75 -40.83 -27.94
N PRO A 536 -10.30 -41.44 -26.86
CA PRO A 536 -11.03 -40.67 -25.86
C PRO A 536 -10.06 -39.84 -25.02
N VAL A 537 -10.18 -38.51 -25.10
CA VAL A 537 -9.45 -37.57 -24.24
C VAL A 537 -10.40 -37.04 -23.17
N ASN A 538 -10.24 -37.52 -21.93
CA ASN A 538 -10.89 -36.93 -20.76
C ASN A 538 -9.94 -35.91 -20.14
N PHE A 539 -10.42 -34.68 -20.00
CA PHE A 539 -9.74 -33.60 -19.29
C PHE A 539 -9.79 -33.78 -17.77
#